data_AF-A0A9P5ZJL3-F1
#
_entry.id   AF-A0A9P5ZJL3-F1
#
_cell.length_a   1.000
_cell.length_b   1.000
_cell.length_c   1.000
_cell.angle_alpha   90.00
_cell.angle_beta   90.00
_cell.angle_gamma   90.00
#
_symmetry.space_group_name_H-M   'P 1'
#
loop_
_entity.id
_entity.type
_entity.pdbx_description
1 polymer ?
#
loop_
_entity_poly.entity_id
_entity_poly.type
_entity_poly.pdbx_seq_one_letter_code
_entity_poly.pdbx_strand_id
1 'polypeptide(L)'
;KVEVHTRKHTMLPDKSIYKSLKYDTAFTPTAMSDDEDEFGNGDVPTGRFISRAPLYCSQILIQLYQAVDACGDPALAKRYILWVAGEIKDIPPPVTKSLSTRIRHWMVNNKWLTDEANSIYNTPSRIAESGWQWGDERDPEEIEEAHQKAKEEKEEAKRKRPHIEGSEVVMARKKRVKGKAVQPAAQDEM
;
A
#
# COMPACT_ATOMS: atom_id res chain seq x y z
N LYS A 1 -16.78 -7.52 0.13
CA LYS A 1 -16.14 -7.11 1.40
C LYS A 1 -16.21 -5.60 1.62
N VAL A 2 -15.50 -4.80 0.82
CA VAL A 2 -15.44 -3.33 0.96
C VAL A 2 -16.82 -2.73 1.19
N GLU A 3 -17.75 -3.04 0.29
CA GLU A 3 -19.13 -2.56 0.37
C GLU A 3 -19.84 -2.95 1.67
N VAL A 4 -19.62 -4.18 2.18
CA VAL A 4 -20.22 -4.66 3.44
C VAL A 4 -19.67 -3.83 4.60
N HIS A 5 -18.36 -3.64 4.68
CA HIS A 5 -17.73 -2.81 5.71
C HIS A 5 -18.17 -1.35 5.61
N THR A 6 -18.27 -0.77 4.41
CA THR A 6 -18.80 0.57 4.21
C THR A 6 -20.26 0.69 4.67
N ARG A 7 -21.12 -0.28 4.34
CA ARG A 7 -22.52 -0.30 4.82
C ARG A 7 -22.61 -0.44 6.34
N LYS A 8 -21.79 -1.28 6.95
CA LYS A 8 -21.74 -1.42 8.42
C LYS A 8 -21.20 -0.16 9.09
N HIS A 9 -20.21 0.50 8.47
CA HIS A 9 -19.62 1.74 8.97
C HIS A 9 -20.65 2.88 9.02
N THR A 10 -21.51 3.02 8.01
CA THR A 10 -22.61 4.02 8.05
C THR A 10 -23.64 3.73 9.14
N MET A 11 -23.78 2.47 9.55
CA MET A 11 -24.65 2.02 10.63
C MET A 11 -24.04 2.12 12.03
N LEU A 12 -22.77 2.53 12.16
CA LEU A 12 -22.19 2.77 13.47
C LEU A 12 -23.02 3.81 14.24
N PRO A 13 -23.10 3.70 15.59
CA PRO A 13 -23.78 4.70 16.40
C PRO A 13 -23.20 6.10 16.15
N ASP A 14 -24.05 7.14 16.14
CA ASP A 14 -23.60 8.52 15.88
C ASP A 14 -22.57 9.03 16.88
N LYS A 15 -22.57 8.46 18.10
CA LYS A 15 -21.59 8.76 19.15
C LYS A 15 -20.25 8.04 18.97
N SER A 16 -20.15 7.12 18.01
CA SER A 16 -18.92 6.38 17.74
C SER A 16 -17.90 7.30 17.11
N ILE A 17 -16.71 7.36 17.70
CA ILE A 17 -15.57 8.09 17.14
C ILE A 17 -15.24 7.62 15.71
N TYR A 18 -15.51 6.35 15.42
CA TYR A 18 -15.19 5.69 14.15
C TYR A 18 -16.11 6.08 13.00
N LYS A 19 -17.24 6.74 13.27
CA LYS A 19 -18.17 7.22 12.22
C LYS A 19 -17.65 8.46 11.48
N SER A 20 -16.58 9.08 11.97
CA SER A 20 -15.97 10.25 11.35
C SER A 20 -15.40 9.94 9.97
N LEU A 21 -15.58 10.86 9.01
CA LEU A 21 -15.09 10.77 7.62
C LEU A 21 -13.57 10.53 7.53
N LYS A 22 -12.80 10.89 8.56
CA LYS A 22 -11.34 10.67 8.58
C LYS A 22 -10.95 9.19 8.52
N TYR A 23 -11.87 8.29 8.86
CA TYR A 23 -11.68 6.85 8.80
C TYR A 23 -12.10 6.25 7.46
N ASP A 24 -12.75 7.01 6.58
CA ASP A 24 -13.28 6.50 5.30
C ASP A 24 -12.18 5.93 4.42
N THR A 25 -10.98 6.50 4.51
CA THR A 25 -9.78 6.05 3.81
C THR A 25 -9.41 4.59 4.12
N ALA A 26 -9.84 4.03 5.27
CA ALA A 26 -9.60 2.63 5.61
C ALA A 26 -10.45 1.67 4.78
N PHE A 27 -11.58 2.12 4.23
CA PHE A 27 -12.48 1.27 3.47
C PHE A 27 -12.08 1.19 1.99
N THR A 28 -10.82 0.88 1.73
CA THR A 28 -10.27 0.71 0.39
C THR A 28 -9.85 -0.74 0.17
N PRO A 29 -9.86 -1.26 -1.08
CA PRO A 29 -9.52 -2.66 -1.36
C PRO A 29 -8.14 -3.10 -0.87
N THR A 30 -7.22 -2.15 -0.72
CA THR A 30 -5.81 -2.33 -0.36
C THR A 30 -5.55 -2.19 1.13
N ALA A 31 -6.34 -1.39 1.85
CA ALA A 31 -6.24 -1.23 3.31
C ALA A 31 -7.04 -2.30 4.07
N MET A 32 -7.98 -2.97 3.39
CA MET A 32 -8.67 -4.12 3.96
C MET A 32 -7.79 -5.36 3.98
N SER A 33 -7.88 -6.12 5.08
CA SER A 33 -7.22 -7.42 5.22
C SER A 33 -7.59 -8.37 4.08
N ASP A 34 -6.72 -9.33 3.81
CA ASP A 34 -7.07 -10.50 3.01
C ASP A 34 -7.83 -11.45 3.95
N ASP A 35 -9.15 -11.62 3.74
CA ASP A 35 -9.90 -12.60 4.54
C ASP A 35 -9.96 -13.91 3.80
N GLU A 36 -9.66 -14.96 4.54
CA GLU A 36 -9.71 -16.31 4.05
C GLU A 36 -10.97 -16.98 4.58
N ASP A 37 -11.65 -17.76 3.74
CA ASP A 37 -12.74 -18.63 4.18
C ASP A 37 -12.21 -19.61 5.25
N GLU A 38 -12.93 -19.77 6.35
CA GLU A 38 -12.65 -20.83 7.32
C GLU A 38 -13.17 -22.16 6.76
N PHE A 39 -12.25 -23.11 6.57
CA PHE A 39 -12.59 -24.48 6.19
C PHE A 39 -12.59 -25.37 7.42
N GLY A 40 -13.68 -26.13 7.59
CA GLY A 40 -13.76 -27.19 8.60
C GLY A 40 -13.04 -28.46 8.16
N ASN A 41 -13.13 -29.52 8.96
CA ASN A 41 -12.57 -30.82 8.60
C ASN A 41 -13.21 -31.33 7.30
N GLY A 42 -12.40 -31.48 6.25
CA GLY A 42 -12.82 -31.99 4.94
C GLY A 42 -13.20 -30.91 3.90
N ASP A 43 -12.57 -29.72 3.95
CA ASP A 43 -12.72 -28.64 2.96
C ASP A 43 -14.15 -28.09 2.82
N VAL A 44 -15.00 -28.30 3.83
CA VAL A 44 -16.34 -27.70 3.88
C VAL A 44 -16.22 -26.31 4.50
N PRO A 45 -16.64 -25.23 3.81
CA PRO A 45 -16.62 -23.90 4.38
C PRO A 45 -17.57 -23.82 5.57
N THR A 46 -17.08 -23.33 6.71
CA THR A 46 -17.89 -23.19 7.95
C THR A 46 -18.88 -22.02 7.87
N GLY A 47 -18.75 -21.18 6.85
CA GLY A 47 -19.51 -19.94 6.71
C GLY A 47 -18.95 -18.78 7.53
N ARG A 48 -17.72 -18.90 8.05
CA ARG A 48 -16.98 -17.82 8.71
C ARG A 48 -15.83 -17.35 7.85
N PHE A 49 -15.47 -16.08 7.98
CA PHE A 49 -14.25 -15.51 7.41
C PHE A 49 -13.25 -15.23 8.52
N ILE A 50 -11.99 -15.58 8.25
CA ILE A 50 -10.87 -15.28 9.11
C ILE A 50 -10.20 -14.02 8.58
N SER A 51 -10.35 -12.92 9.30
CA SER A 51 -9.68 -11.66 8.98
C SER A 51 -8.29 -11.65 9.62
N ARG A 52 -7.25 -11.71 8.79
CA ARG A 52 -5.85 -11.65 9.25
C ARG A 52 -5.31 -10.24 9.07
N ALA A 53 -5.10 -9.54 10.17
CA ALA A 53 -4.51 -8.20 10.12
C ALA A 53 -3.01 -8.29 9.75
N PRO A 54 -2.53 -7.47 8.80
CA PRO A 54 -1.10 -7.32 8.57
C PRO A 54 -0.35 -6.81 9.80
N LEU A 55 0.90 -7.24 9.99
CA LEU A 55 1.75 -6.84 11.11
C LEU A 55 1.96 -5.32 11.21
N TYR A 56 2.00 -4.64 10.07
CA TYR A 56 2.17 -3.20 10.01
C TYR A 56 0.93 -2.42 10.45
N CYS A 57 -0.25 -3.04 10.59
CA CYS A 57 -1.48 -2.31 10.89
C CYS A 57 -1.43 -1.65 12.28
N SER A 58 -1.89 -0.41 12.35
CA SER A 58 -2.01 0.32 13.61
C SER A 58 -3.12 -0.26 14.48
N GLN A 59 -2.98 -0.11 15.80
CA GLN A 59 -4.02 -0.52 16.74
C GLN A 59 -5.36 0.20 16.49
N ILE A 60 -5.30 1.45 16.04
CA ILE A 60 -6.48 2.26 15.73
C ILE A 60 -7.25 1.65 14.55
N LEU A 61 -6.55 1.21 13.51
CA LEU A 61 -7.18 0.55 12.35
C LEU A 61 -7.80 -0.79 12.74
N ILE A 62 -7.11 -1.59 13.56
CA ILE A 62 -7.62 -2.87 14.06
C ILE A 62 -8.92 -2.65 14.86
N GLN A 63 -8.93 -1.67 15.76
CA GLN A 63 -10.11 -1.34 16.56
C GLN A 63 -11.27 -0.81 15.71
N LEU A 64 -10.98 -0.01 14.67
CA LEU A 64 -11.98 0.44 13.70
C LEU A 64 -12.68 -0.76 13.07
N TYR A 65 -11.92 -1.72 12.53
CA TYR A 65 -12.51 -2.90 11.90
C TYR A 65 -13.29 -3.76 12.90
N GLN A 66 -12.77 -3.96 14.12
CA GLN A 66 -13.49 -4.68 15.17
C GLN A 66 -14.84 -4.02 15.52
N ALA A 67 -14.89 -2.69 15.60
CA ALA A 67 -16.11 -1.95 15.88
C ALA A 67 -17.13 -2.06 14.73
N VAL A 68 -16.66 -2.03 13.48
CA VAL A 68 -17.51 -2.22 12.30
C VAL A 68 -18.01 -3.67 12.22
N ASP A 69 -17.15 -4.66 12.48
CA ASP A 69 -17.50 -6.08 12.41
C ASP A 69 -18.51 -6.48 13.47
N ALA A 70 -18.45 -5.85 14.65
CA ALA A 70 -19.43 -6.01 15.72
C ALA A 70 -20.83 -5.49 15.34
N CYS A 71 -20.94 -4.62 14.31
CA CYS A 71 -22.22 -4.18 13.79
C CYS A 71 -22.84 -5.22 12.85
N GLY A 72 -24.14 -5.46 13.00
CA GLY A 72 -24.92 -6.27 12.06
C GLY A 72 -24.96 -5.59 10.69
N ASP A 73 -24.91 -6.39 9.60
CA ASP A 73 -25.13 -5.84 8.25
C ASP A 73 -26.61 -5.47 8.10
N PRO A 74 -26.95 -4.20 7.76
CA PRO A 74 -28.33 -3.79 7.53
C PRO A 74 -28.95 -4.48 6.32
N ALA A 75 -28.14 -4.88 5.34
CA ALA A 75 -28.59 -5.73 4.26
C ALA A 75 -28.51 -7.18 4.77
N LEU A 76 -29.65 -7.73 5.20
CA LEU A 76 -29.79 -9.15 5.51
C LEU A 76 -29.47 -9.98 4.26
N ALA A 77 -28.20 -10.29 4.05
CA ALA A 77 -27.82 -11.37 3.15
C ALA A 77 -28.47 -12.66 3.68
N LYS A 78 -28.94 -13.53 2.77
CA LYS A 78 -29.56 -14.83 3.13
C LYS A 78 -28.67 -15.72 4.03
N ARG A 79 -27.38 -15.40 4.16
CA ARG A 79 -26.43 -16.05 5.06
C ARG A 79 -25.76 -14.98 5.92
N TYR A 80 -25.87 -15.12 7.23
CA TYR A 80 -25.13 -14.30 8.16
C TYR A 80 -23.65 -14.69 8.08
N ILE A 81 -22.80 -13.72 7.76
CA ILE A 81 -21.36 -13.94 7.61
C ILE A 81 -20.71 -13.55 8.93
N LEU A 82 -20.16 -14.53 9.64
CA LEU A 82 -19.38 -14.31 10.87
C LEU A 82 -17.93 -14.00 10.53
N TRP A 83 -17.40 -12.96 11.16
CA TRP A 83 -16.02 -12.51 11.01
C TRP A 83 -15.26 -12.85 12.29
N VAL A 84 -14.17 -13.61 12.15
CA VAL A 84 -13.31 -14.00 13.27
C VAL A 84 -11.93 -13.40 13.06
N ALA A 85 -11.37 -12.81 14.11
CA ALA A 85 -10.01 -12.30 14.08
C ALA A 85 -9.02 -13.48 13.99
N GLY A 86 -8.21 -13.50 12.94
CA GLY A 86 -7.16 -14.50 12.73
C GLY A 86 -5.80 -14.05 13.25
N GLU A 87 -4.79 -14.89 12.98
CA GLU A 87 -3.39 -14.58 13.29
C GLU A 87 -2.88 -13.39 12.45
N ILE A 88 -2.00 -12.59 13.06
CA ILE A 88 -1.33 -11.49 12.38
C ILE A 88 -0.38 -12.05 11.33
N LYS A 89 -0.40 -11.47 10.12
CA LYS A 89 0.43 -11.92 9.00
C LYS A 89 1.50 -10.87 8.68
N ASP A 90 2.75 -11.31 8.58
CA ASP A 90 3.86 -10.42 8.19
C ASP A 90 3.89 -10.27 6.67
N ILE A 91 3.17 -9.27 6.16
CA ILE A 91 3.12 -8.91 4.73
C ILE A 91 3.48 -7.43 4.61
N PRO A 92 4.30 -7.02 3.63
CA PRO A 92 4.58 -5.62 3.40
C PRO A 92 3.35 -4.85 2.88
N PRO A 93 3.23 -3.53 3.16
CA PRO A 93 2.19 -2.68 2.60
C PRO A 93 2.19 -2.72 1.05
N PRO A 94 1.06 -2.89 0.37
CA PRO A 94 1.00 -2.97 -1.10
C PRO A 94 1.50 -1.69 -1.78
N VAL A 95 2.11 -1.85 -2.97
CA VAL A 95 2.45 -0.72 -3.84
C VAL A 95 1.21 -0.32 -4.63
N THR A 96 0.87 0.97 -4.64
CA THR A 96 -0.31 1.48 -5.34
C THR A 96 0.04 2.67 -6.23
N LYS A 97 -0.62 2.77 -7.37
CA LYS A 97 -0.46 3.92 -8.28
C LYS A 97 -1.39 5.08 -7.91
N SER A 98 -2.59 4.77 -7.42
CA SER A 98 -3.61 5.75 -7.04
C SER A 98 -3.48 6.10 -5.57
N LEU A 99 -3.65 7.37 -5.23
CA LEU A 99 -3.71 7.81 -3.83
C LEU A 99 -4.97 7.32 -3.11
N SER A 100 -6.09 7.21 -3.83
CA SER A 100 -7.38 6.79 -3.26
C SER A 100 -7.35 5.38 -2.67
N THR A 101 -6.43 4.53 -3.13
CA THR A 101 -6.21 3.19 -2.61
C THR A 101 -4.90 3.09 -1.84
N ARG A 102 -4.21 4.19 -1.56
CA ARG A 102 -2.95 4.15 -0.83
C ARG A 102 -3.22 4.10 0.67
N ILE A 103 -2.44 3.28 1.37
CA ILE A 103 -2.51 3.20 2.83
C ILE A 103 -2.02 4.53 3.41
N ARG A 104 -2.66 5.01 4.47
CA ARG A 104 -2.31 6.25 5.15
C ARG A 104 -1.42 5.99 6.35
N HIS A 105 -0.60 6.97 6.75
CA HIS A 105 0.29 6.84 7.90
C HIS A 105 -0.43 6.41 9.19
N TRP A 106 -1.61 6.95 9.49
CA TRP A 106 -2.38 6.57 10.69
C TRP A 106 -2.80 5.10 10.71
N MET A 107 -2.90 4.45 9.54
CA MET A 107 -3.23 3.04 9.39
C MET A 107 -2.04 2.12 9.71
N VAL A 108 -0.84 2.68 9.78
CA VAL A 108 0.41 1.95 9.99
C VAL A 108 0.91 2.18 11.41
N ASN A 109 1.43 1.13 12.04
CA ASN A 109 2.04 1.22 13.35
C ASN A 109 3.38 1.96 13.26
N ASN A 110 3.49 3.12 13.91
CA ASN A 110 4.70 3.93 13.92
C ASN A 110 5.93 3.18 14.46
N LYS A 111 5.75 2.27 15.42
CA LYS A 111 6.87 1.46 15.93
C LYS A 111 7.42 0.56 14.83
N TRP A 112 6.53 -0.14 14.13
CA TRP A 112 6.90 -1.01 13.01
C TRP A 112 7.59 -0.24 11.88
N LEU A 113 7.14 0.98 11.59
CA LEU A 113 7.72 1.81 10.53
C LEU A 113 9.08 2.43 10.90
N THR A 114 9.34 2.62 12.20
CA THR A 114 10.62 3.18 12.70
C THR A 114 11.74 2.14 12.68
N ASP A 115 11.40 0.84 12.68
CA ASP A 115 12.39 -0.23 12.57
C ASP A 115 13.15 -0.13 11.24
N GLU A 116 14.48 -0.22 11.31
CA GLU A 116 15.36 -0.03 10.13
C GLU A 116 15.00 -0.98 8.98
N ALA A 117 14.64 -2.22 9.30
CA ALA A 117 14.24 -3.24 8.33
C ALA A 117 12.97 -2.88 7.55
N ASN A 118 12.07 -2.08 8.15
CA ASN A 118 10.77 -1.73 7.58
C ASN A 118 10.70 -0.30 7.04
N SER A 119 11.68 0.54 7.38
CA SER A 119 11.82 1.91 6.87
C SER A 119 11.75 2.00 5.34
N ILE A 120 12.20 0.94 4.64
CA ILE A 120 12.11 0.78 3.18
C ILE A 120 10.68 0.86 2.63
N TYR A 121 9.67 0.61 3.46
CA TYR A 121 8.26 0.66 3.07
C TYR A 121 7.65 2.05 3.25
N ASN A 122 8.32 2.94 3.98
CA ASN A 122 7.94 4.34 4.14
C ASN A 122 8.24 5.15 2.88
N THR A 123 7.53 4.84 1.81
CA THR A 123 7.69 5.46 0.49
C THR A 123 6.34 5.99 0.03
N PRO A 124 6.30 7.15 -0.66
CA PRO A 124 5.06 7.74 -1.14
C PRO A 124 4.23 6.84 -2.07
N SER A 125 4.81 5.78 -2.65
CA SER A 125 4.11 4.81 -3.50
C SER A 125 3.43 3.67 -2.74
N ARG A 126 3.71 3.52 -1.45
CA ARG A 126 3.09 2.51 -0.56
C ARG A 126 2.25 3.16 0.51
N ILE A 127 2.81 4.17 1.18
CA ILE A 127 2.21 4.86 2.32
C ILE A 127 2.14 6.35 1.98
N ALA A 128 0.95 6.94 2.08
CA ALA A 128 0.75 8.36 2.00
C ALA A 128 0.58 8.98 3.39
N GLU A 129 0.80 10.28 3.47
CA GLU A 129 0.40 11.09 4.63
C GLU A 129 -1.10 10.99 4.88
N SER A 130 -1.51 11.22 6.13
CA SER A 130 -2.88 10.98 6.61
C SER A 130 -3.83 12.11 6.22
N GLY A 131 -3.30 13.32 6.04
CA GLY A 131 -4.03 14.52 5.69
C GLY A 131 -4.48 15.34 6.88
N TRP A 132 -5.06 16.49 6.60
CA TRP A 132 -5.47 17.51 7.59
C TRP A 132 -6.43 17.01 8.68
N GLN A 133 -7.30 16.05 8.35
CA GLN A 133 -8.24 15.45 9.30
C GLN A 133 -7.55 14.66 10.42
N TRP A 134 -6.27 14.35 10.23
CA TRP A 134 -5.40 13.71 11.20
C TRP A 134 -4.38 14.67 11.83
N GLY A 135 -4.46 15.96 11.49
CA GLY A 135 -3.57 17.01 12.01
C GLY A 135 -2.35 17.30 11.12
N ASP A 136 -2.28 16.73 9.91
CA ASP A 136 -1.20 17.05 8.96
C ASP A 136 -1.42 18.44 8.35
N GLU A 137 -0.34 19.10 7.91
CA GLU A 137 -0.39 20.48 7.38
C GLU A 137 -1.06 20.57 6.00
N ARG A 138 -0.95 19.51 5.20
CA ARG A 138 -1.48 19.45 3.84
C ARG A 138 -2.16 18.12 3.56
N ASP A 139 -3.13 18.15 2.66
CA ASP A 139 -3.74 16.93 2.19
C ASP A 139 -2.86 16.22 1.17
N PRO A 140 -2.82 14.89 1.22
CA PRO A 140 -2.01 14.10 0.30
C PRO A 140 -2.47 14.25 -1.16
N GLU A 141 -3.73 14.63 -1.38
CA GLU A 141 -4.28 14.95 -2.70
C GLU A 141 -3.61 16.21 -3.28
N GLU A 142 -3.41 17.25 -2.47
CA GLU A 142 -2.74 18.48 -2.89
C GLU A 142 -1.27 18.24 -3.27
N ILE A 143 -0.60 17.34 -2.54
CA ILE A 143 0.79 16.95 -2.82
C ILE A 143 0.89 16.25 -4.18
N GLU A 144 -0.04 15.33 -4.48
CA GLU A 144 -0.05 14.60 -5.75
C GLU A 144 -0.39 15.51 -6.93
N GLU A 145 -1.33 16.44 -6.77
CA GLU A 145 -1.64 17.45 -7.78
C GLU A 145 -0.46 18.37 -8.07
N ALA A 146 0.25 18.84 -7.04
CA ALA A 146 1.44 19.65 -7.22
C ALA A 146 2.54 18.89 -7.99
N HIS A 147 2.73 17.61 -7.67
CA HIS A 147 3.69 16.76 -8.39
C HIS A 147 3.27 16.52 -9.85
N GLN A 148 1.98 16.32 -10.11
CA GLN A 148 1.46 16.14 -11.46
C GLN A 148 1.62 17.42 -12.30
N LYS A 149 1.30 18.60 -11.74
CA LYS A 149 1.53 19.91 -12.39
C LYS A 149 3.00 20.12 -12.70
N ALA A 150 3.90 19.87 -11.73
CA ALA A 150 5.33 19.99 -11.96
C ALA A 150 5.85 19.04 -13.05
N LYS A 151 5.27 17.83 -13.15
CA LYS A 151 5.60 16.87 -14.22
C LYS A 151 5.13 17.35 -15.58
N GLU A 152 3.91 17.89 -15.66
CA GLU A 152 3.35 18.45 -16.89
C GLU A 152 4.14 19.68 -17.37
N GLU A 153 4.47 20.60 -16.46
CA GLU A 153 5.34 21.75 -16.76
C GLU A 153 6.72 21.31 -17.25
N LYS A 154 7.30 20.27 -16.65
CA LYS A 154 8.59 19.73 -17.07
C LYS A 154 8.52 19.07 -18.46
N GLU A 155 7.45 18.35 -18.77
CA GLU A 155 7.23 17.77 -20.10
C GLU A 155 6.94 18.85 -21.15
N GLU A 156 6.18 19.88 -20.80
CA GLU A 156 5.94 21.04 -21.67
C GLU A 156 7.23 21.82 -21.93
N ALA A 157 8.07 22.03 -20.91
CA ALA A 157 9.38 22.64 -21.04
C ALA A 157 10.32 21.81 -21.93
N LYS A 158 10.26 20.46 -21.86
CA LYS A 158 11.00 19.59 -22.79
C LYS A 158 10.49 19.70 -24.22
N ARG A 159 9.16 19.78 -24.42
CA ARG A 159 8.56 19.93 -25.75
C ARG A 159 8.86 21.29 -26.40
N LYS A 160 8.99 22.35 -25.59
CA LYS A 160 9.32 23.70 -26.04
C LYS A 160 10.83 23.94 -26.22
N ARG A 161 11.70 22.99 -25.89
CA ARG A 161 13.13 23.11 -26.17
C ARG A 161 13.35 23.04 -27.68
N PRO A 162 13.90 24.09 -28.34
CA PRO A 162 14.27 23.99 -29.73
C PRO A 162 15.30 22.88 -29.89
N HIS A 163 15.07 22.01 -30.88
CA HIS A 163 16.08 21.07 -31.33
C HIS A 163 17.23 21.90 -31.92
N ILE A 164 18.29 22.09 -31.14
CA ILE A 164 19.53 22.70 -31.65
C ILE A 164 20.18 21.62 -32.53
N GLU A 165 19.88 21.66 -33.83
CA GLU A 165 20.69 21.02 -34.86
C GLU A 165 22.10 21.62 -34.80
N GLY A 166 23.05 20.87 -34.26
CA GLY A 166 24.45 21.30 -34.17
C GLY A 166 25.11 20.98 -32.84
N SER A 167 25.23 19.70 -32.51
CA SER A 167 26.17 19.24 -31.50
C SER A 167 26.67 17.85 -31.88
N GLU A 168 27.76 17.82 -32.65
CA GLU A 168 28.62 16.65 -32.78
C GLU A 168 29.14 16.29 -31.39
N VAL A 169 28.40 15.46 -30.65
CA VAL A 169 28.93 14.81 -29.45
C VAL A 169 29.38 13.41 -29.85
N VAL A 170 30.70 13.32 -30.05
CA VAL A 170 31.52 12.12 -30.09
C VAL A 170 30.92 11.03 -29.19
N MET A 171 30.43 9.96 -29.83
CA MET A 171 30.01 8.73 -29.15
C MET A 171 31.22 8.08 -28.44
N ALA A 172 31.43 8.42 -27.17
CA ALA A 172 32.30 7.68 -26.28
C ALA A 172 31.66 6.31 -25.97
N ARG A 173 31.89 5.36 -26.87
CA ARG A 173 31.61 3.92 -26.67
C ARG A 173 32.37 3.45 -25.41
N LYS A 174 31.63 3.20 -24.34
CA LYS A 174 32.11 2.52 -23.13
C LYS A 174 32.53 1.09 -23.52
N LYS A 175 33.82 0.89 -23.74
CA LYS A 175 34.44 -0.40 -24.08
C LYS A 175 34.30 -1.33 -22.86
N ARG A 176 33.37 -2.29 -22.93
CA ARG A 176 33.32 -3.47 -22.05
C ARG A 176 34.60 -4.28 -22.28
N VAL A 177 35.56 -4.20 -21.37
CA VAL A 177 36.67 -5.18 -21.32
C VAL A 177 36.11 -6.44 -20.67
N LYS A 178 35.76 -7.42 -21.51
CA LYS A 178 35.45 -8.79 -21.10
C LYS A 178 36.66 -9.64 -21.47
N GLY A 179 37.66 -9.70 -20.58
CA GLY A 179 38.82 -10.57 -20.73
C GLY A 179 38.52 -11.96 -20.20
N LYS A 180 38.25 -12.92 -21.10
CA LYS A 180 38.30 -14.35 -20.82
C LYS A 180 38.90 -15.08 -22.03
N ALA A 181 40.14 -15.54 -21.89
CA ALA A 181 40.80 -16.62 -22.63
C ALA A 181 42.18 -16.80 -21.93
N VAL A 182 42.42 -17.81 -21.08
CA VAL A 182 42.64 -19.25 -21.32
C VAL A 182 43.81 -19.54 -22.27
N GLN A 183 44.97 -19.82 -21.63
CA GLN A 183 46.09 -20.77 -21.86
C GLN A 183 46.70 -20.97 -23.27
N PRO A 184 47.98 -21.38 -23.37
CA PRO A 184 48.35 -22.80 -23.23
C PRO A 184 49.64 -23.07 -22.41
N ALA A 185 49.79 -24.35 -22.09
CA ALA A 185 50.88 -24.99 -21.36
C ALA A 185 52.22 -25.04 -22.12
N ALA A 186 53.33 -25.23 -21.36
CA ALA A 186 54.26 -26.37 -21.45
C ALA A 186 55.73 -25.98 -21.18
N GLN A 187 56.38 -26.78 -20.31
CA GLN A 187 57.81 -27.19 -20.31
C GLN A 187 58.86 -26.08 -19.98
N ASP A 188 60.04 -26.29 -19.38
CA ASP A 188 60.84 -27.46 -18.99
C ASP A 188 61.97 -27.00 -18.03
N GLU A 189 62.56 -27.96 -17.31
CA GLU A 189 63.95 -28.03 -16.77
C GLU A 189 64.68 -26.80 -16.14
N MET A 190 65.00 -26.88 -14.84
CA MET A 190 66.32 -27.34 -14.30
C MET A 190 66.32 -27.38 -12.78
#